data_AF-A0A533ZBA4-F1
#
_entry.id   AF-A0A533ZBA4-F1
#
_cell.length_a   1.000
_cell.length_b   1.000
_cell.length_c   1.000
_cell.angle_alpha   90.00
_cell.angle_beta   90.00
_cell.angle_gamma   90.00
#
_symmetry.space_group_name_H-M   'P 1'
#
loop_
_entity.id
_entity.type
_entity.pdbx_description
1 polymer ?
#
loop_
_entity_poly.entity_id
_entity_poly.type
_entity_poly.pdbx_seq_one_letter_code
_entity_poly.pdbx_strand_id
1 'polypeptide(L)'
;MTREELKLHVTDYLAGKVTCKAFTEAVTDYLEGNQSFFLWLRFQMHLGMCVGCRLHLRQMKQTIRVLGRLPETPIPPTVREQLLERFKTWKVSSR
;
A
#
# COMPACT_ATOMS: atom_id res chain seq x y z
N MET A 1 3.46 34.85 -11.98
CA MET A 1 4.19 33.62 -11.63
C MET A 1 4.73 33.01 -12.92
N THR A 2 6.05 32.96 -13.05
CA THR A 2 6.74 32.47 -14.26
C THR A 2 6.70 30.95 -14.33
N ARG A 3 6.94 30.38 -15.53
CA ARG A 3 6.96 28.92 -15.75
C ARG A 3 7.97 28.19 -14.87
N GLU A 4 9.10 28.84 -14.58
CA GLU A 4 10.17 28.29 -13.74
C GLU A 4 9.85 28.40 -12.25
N GLU A 5 9.17 29.47 -11.80
CA GLU A 5 8.60 29.56 -10.45
C GLU A 5 7.53 28.49 -10.21
N LEU A 6 6.68 28.24 -11.20
CA LEU A 6 5.67 27.18 -11.12
C LEU A 6 6.32 25.80 -11.02
N LYS A 7 7.36 25.52 -11.81
CA LYS A 7 8.11 24.25 -11.71
C LYS A 7 8.71 24.09 -10.32
N LEU A 8 9.44 25.09 -9.82
CA LEU A 8 10.06 25.06 -8.49
C LEU A 8 9.04 24.81 -7.39
N HIS A 9 7.91 25.54 -7.40
CA HIS A 9 6.83 25.38 -6.44
C HIS A 9 6.12 24.01 -6.56
N VAL A 10 5.95 23.49 -7.76
CA VAL A 10 5.39 22.15 -7.98
C VAL A 10 6.36 21.06 -7.50
N THR A 11 7.66 21.18 -7.76
CA THR A 11 8.66 20.25 -7.19
C THR A 11 8.72 20.35 -5.68
N ASP A 12 8.63 21.54 -5.09
CA ASP A 12 8.67 21.73 -3.64
C ASP A 12 7.38 21.22 -2.97
N TYR A 13 6.23 21.47 -3.59
CA TYR A 13 4.95 20.91 -3.16
C TYR A 13 4.94 19.38 -3.26
N LEU A 14 5.41 18.80 -4.37
CA LEU A 14 5.40 17.35 -4.63
C LEU A 14 6.50 16.58 -3.86
N ALA A 15 7.69 17.16 -3.69
CA ALA A 15 8.81 16.51 -2.98
C ALA A 15 8.83 16.82 -1.47
N GLY A 16 8.30 17.96 -1.04
CA GLY A 16 8.68 18.59 0.23
C GLY A 16 7.77 18.38 1.45
N LYS A 17 6.71 17.56 1.41
CA LYS A 17 5.84 17.37 2.62
C LYS A 17 5.63 15.95 3.14
N VAL A 18 6.30 14.94 2.60
CA VAL A 18 6.32 13.63 3.27
C VAL A 18 7.52 13.61 4.20
N THR A 19 7.26 13.77 5.49
CA THR A 19 8.28 13.57 6.53
C THR A 19 8.50 12.08 6.77
N CYS A 20 9.63 11.69 7.35
CA CYS A 20 9.85 10.29 7.73
C CYS A 20 8.73 9.75 8.64
N LYS A 21 8.23 10.59 9.57
CA LYS A 21 7.10 10.24 10.45
C LYS A 21 5.82 9.98 9.64
N ALA A 22 5.45 10.90 8.75
CA ALA A 22 4.26 10.73 7.91
C ALA A 22 4.39 9.50 7.00
N PHE A 23 5.60 9.21 6.49
CA PHE A 23 5.87 7.98 5.74
C PHE A 23 5.64 6.74 6.59
N THR A 24 6.20 6.68 7.80
CA THR A 24 6.06 5.50 8.68
C THR A 24 4.61 5.29 9.15
N GLU A 25 3.85 6.35 9.36
CA GLU A 25 2.44 6.26 9.76
C GLU A 25 1.55 5.73 8.63
N ALA A 26 1.85 6.09 7.38
CA ALA A 26 1.08 5.68 6.20
C ALA A 26 1.77 4.58 5.35
N VAL A 27 2.80 3.91 5.90
CA VAL A 27 3.53 2.85 5.17
C VAL A 27 2.65 1.62 4.89
N THR A 28 1.71 1.34 5.79
CA THR A 28 0.76 0.21 5.66
C THR A 28 -0.21 0.45 4.51
N ASP A 29 -0.89 1.61 4.49
CA ASP A 29 -1.75 2.02 3.37
C ASP A 29 -0.97 2.01 2.05
N TYR A 30 0.31 2.41 2.10
CA TYR A 30 1.18 2.38 0.95
C TYR A 30 1.40 0.96 0.41
N LEU A 31 1.64 -0.01 1.31
CA LEU A 31 1.87 -1.42 0.97
C LEU A 31 0.60 -2.13 0.51
N GLU A 32 -0.55 -1.72 1.03
CA GLU A 32 -1.88 -2.26 0.68
C GLU A 32 -2.47 -1.62 -0.59
N GLY A 33 -1.85 -0.56 -1.10
CA GLY A 33 -2.31 0.14 -2.31
C GLY A 33 -3.53 1.05 -2.07
N ASN A 34 -3.85 1.35 -0.81
CA ASN A 34 -5.01 2.15 -0.43
C ASN A 34 -4.71 3.66 -0.44
N GLN A 35 -4.15 4.16 -1.54
CA GLN A 35 -3.65 5.53 -1.63
C GLN A 35 -3.96 6.18 -2.98
N SER A 36 -4.19 7.50 -2.96
CA SER A 36 -4.36 8.28 -4.18
C SER A 36 -3.05 8.35 -4.98
N PHE A 37 -3.16 8.55 -6.30
CA PHE A 37 -2.00 8.65 -7.19
C PHE A 37 -1.00 9.74 -6.75
N PHE A 38 -1.50 10.89 -6.30
CA PHE A 38 -0.65 11.98 -5.82
C PHE A 38 0.11 11.60 -4.55
N LEU A 39 -0.54 10.89 -3.61
CA LEU A 39 0.14 10.45 -2.39
C LEU A 39 1.22 9.41 -2.70
N TRP A 40 0.92 8.46 -3.59
CA TRP A 40 1.89 7.47 -4.07
C TRP A 40 3.12 8.13 -4.70
N LEU A 41 2.92 9.14 -5.56
CA LEU A 41 4.03 9.87 -6.19
C LEU A 41 4.94 10.55 -5.16
N ARG A 42 4.34 11.19 -4.15
CA ARG A 42 5.09 11.83 -3.05
C ARG A 42 5.89 10.80 -2.24
N PHE A 43 5.33 9.62 -2.01
CA PHE A 43 6.01 8.50 -1.35
C PHE A 43 7.21 8.02 -2.18
N GLN A 44 7.07 7.88 -3.50
CA GLN A 44 8.20 7.53 -4.38
C GLN A 44 9.31 8.57 -4.32
N MET A 45 8.96 9.86 -4.39
CA MET A 45 9.94 10.95 -4.28
C MET A 45 10.68 10.90 -2.94
N HIS A 46 9.96 10.72 -1.83
CA HIS A 46 10.57 10.59 -0.50
C HIS A 46 11.50 9.37 -0.42
N LEU A 47 11.06 8.21 -0.94
CA LEU A 47 11.87 7.00 -1.01
C LEU A 47 13.11 7.18 -1.90
N GLY A 48 13.07 8.03 -2.93
CA GLY A 48 14.25 8.38 -3.72
C GLY A 48 15.32 9.13 -2.92
N MET A 49 14.89 10.03 -2.02
CA MET A 49 15.79 10.93 -1.28
C MET A 49 16.20 10.40 0.10
N CYS A 50 15.38 9.57 0.76
CA CYS A 50 15.60 9.12 2.14
C CYS A 50 16.03 7.65 2.23
N VAL A 51 17.30 7.41 2.57
CA VAL A 51 17.84 6.05 2.81
C VAL A 51 17.11 5.36 3.97
N GLY A 52 16.79 6.08 5.04
CA GLY A 52 16.15 5.52 6.23
C GLY A 52 14.77 4.95 5.93
N CYS A 53 13.93 5.68 5.20
CA CYS A 53 12.60 5.19 4.82
C CYS A 53 12.66 4.06 3.80
N ARG A 54 13.69 4.01 2.93
CA ARG A 54 13.93 2.83 2.07
C ARG A 54 14.24 1.59 2.91
N LEU A 55 15.07 1.72 3.94
CA LEU A 55 15.40 0.63 4.84
C LEU A 55 14.16 0.18 5.63
N HIS A 56 13.39 1.13 6.17
CA HIS A 56 12.15 0.83 6.87
C HIS A 56 11.14 0.09 5.98
N LEU A 57 10.94 0.55 4.74
CA LEU A 57 10.07 -0.14 3.78
C LEU A 57 10.56 -1.56 3.48
N ARG A 58 11.87 -1.75 3.35
CA ARG A 58 12.47 -3.09 3.17
C ARG A 58 12.20 -3.99 4.36
N GLN A 59 12.37 -3.48 5.58
CA GLN A 59 12.07 -4.22 6.81
C GLN A 59 10.60 -4.62 6.88
N MET A 60 9.67 -3.70 6.62
CA MET A 60 8.24 -4.00 6.58
C MET A 60 7.90 -5.11 5.58
N LYS A 61 8.46 -5.06 4.36
CA LYS A 61 8.29 -6.12 3.36
C LYS A 61 8.86 -7.47 3.81
N GLN A 62 9.96 -7.47 4.55
CA GLN A 62 10.53 -8.70 5.13
C GLN A 62 9.62 -9.25 6.21
N THR A 63 9.11 -8.41 7.11
CA THR A 63 8.15 -8.80 8.15
C THR A 63 6.91 -9.44 7.54
N ILE A 64 6.29 -8.81 6.53
CA ILE A 64 5.13 -9.36 5.81
C ILE A 64 5.47 -10.72 5.20
N ARG A 65 6.62 -10.85 4.54
CA ARG A 65 7.05 -12.12 3.94
C ARG A 65 7.22 -13.23 4.97
N VAL A 66 7.80 -12.91 6.13
CA VAL A 66 8.05 -13.90 7.19
C VAL A 66 6.73 -14.34 7.82
N LEU A 67 5.87 -13.38 8.18
CA LEU A 67 4.57 -13.67 8.79
C LEU A 67 3.62 -14.37 7.82
N GLY A 68 3.66 -14.04 6.53
CA GLY A 68 2.86 -14.69 5.49
C GLY A 68 3.25 -16.15 5.20
N ARG A 69 4.31 -16.69 5.82
CA ARG A 69 4.69 -18.11 5.75
C ARG A 69 4.15 -18.93 6.92
N LEU A 70 3.54 -18.28 7.90
CA LEU A 70 2.92 -19.00 9.00
C LEU A 70 1.77 -19.86 8.44
N PRO A 71 1.56 -21.08 8.97
CA PRO A 71 0.45 -21.91 8.54
C PRO A 71 -0.85 -21.14 8.76
N GLU A 72 -1.66 -21.06 7.71
CA GLU A 72 -2.98 -20.45 7.81
C GLU A 72 -3.82 -21.22 8.83
N THR A 73 -4.65 -20.49 9.57
CA THR A 73 -5.65 -21.12 10.42
C THR A 73 -6.56 -21.98 9.53
N PRO A 74 -6.66 -23.29 9.79
CA PRO A 74 -7.47 -24.16 8.95
C PRO A 74 -8.92 -23.66 8.95
N ILE A 75 -9.46 -23.47 7.75
CA ILE A 75 -10.86 -23.09 7.57
C ILE A 75 -11.73 -24.27 8.06
N PRO A 76 -12.67 -24.05 8.99
CA PRO A 76 -13.56 -25.12 9.42
C PRO A 76 -14.27 -25.76 8.21
N PRO A 77 -14.34 -27.10 8.13
CA PRO A 77 -14.94 -27.78 6.97
C PRO A 77 -16.36 -27.29 6.64
N THR A 78 -17.14 -27.02 7.69
CA THR A 78 -18.50 -26.49 7.59
C THR A 78 -18.57 -25.13 6.90
N VAL A 79 -17.61 -24.24 7.18
CA VAL A 79 -17.53 -22.92 6.54
C VAL A 79 -17.16 -23.08 5.06
N ARG A 80 -16.22 -23.98 4.75
CA ARG A 80 -15.82 -24.27 3.36
C ARG A 80 -17.00 -24.80 2.54
N GLU A 81 -17.77 -25.74 3.08
CA GLU A 81 -18.93 -26.32 2.42
C GLU A 81 -20.03 -25.28 2.17
N GLN A 82 -20.34 -24.44 3.16
CA GLN A 82 -21.30 -23.35 3.02
C GLN A 82 -20.87 -22.33 1.95
N LEU A 83 -19.57 -22.00 1.90
CA LEU A 83 -19.03 -21.13 0.86
C LEU A 83 -19.18 -21.78 -0.53
N LEU A 84 -18.77 -23.04 -0.70
CA LEU A 84 -18.91 -23.73 -1.98
C LEU A 84 -20.37 -23.80 -2.44
N GLU A 85 -21.31 -24.07 -1.55
CA GLU A 85 -22.73 -24.13 -1.89
C GLU A 85 -23.27 -22.78 -2.38
N ARG A 86 -22.92 -21.68 -1.69
CA ARG A 86 -23.32 -20.32 -2.10
C ARG A 86 -22.74 -19.92 -3.45
N PHE A 87 -21.51 -20.35 -3.76
CA PHE A 87 -20.84 -19.96 -5.00
C PHE A 87 -21.28 -20.81 -6.21
N LYS A 88 -21.90 -21.98 -6.01
CA LYS A 88 -22.45 -22.81 -7.10
C LYS A 88 -23.51 -22.07 -7.93
N THR A 89 -24.34 -21.25 -7.30
CA THR A 89 -25.47 -20.56 -7.97
C THR A 89 -25.16 -19.10 -8.33
N TRP A 90 -23.98 -18.58 -7.98
CA TRP A 90 -23.65 -17.16 -8.13
C TRP A 90 -23.76 -16.66 -9.58
N LYS A 91 -23.24 -17.41 -10.57
CA LYS A 91 -23.38 -17.01 -11.98
C LYS A 91 -24.78 -17.19 -12.57
N VAL A 92 -25.67 -17.91 -11.88
CA VAL A 92 -27.07 -18.10 -12.32
C VAL A 92 -27.95 -16.95 -11.83
N SER A 93 -27.63 -16.36 -10.68
CA SER A 93 -28.38 -15.24 -10.09
C SER A 93 -27.88 -13.85 -10.53
N SER A 94 -26.79 -13.75 -11.30
CA SER A 94 -26.24 -12.48 -11.80
C SER A 94 -26.77 -12.08 -13.18
N ARG A 95 -28.01 -12.47 -13.51
CA ARG A 95 -28.67 -12.16 -14.78
C ARG A 95 -29.85 -11.22 -14.57
#